data_AF-A0A0F5EZ57-F1
#
_entry.id   AF-A0A0F5EZ57-F1
#
_cell.length_a   1.000
_cell.length_b   1.000
_cell.length_c   1.000
_cell.angle_alpha   90.00
_cell.angle_beta   90.00
_cell.angle_gamma   90.00
#
_symmetry.space_group_name_H-M   'P 1'
#
loop_
_entity.id
_entity.type
_entity.pdbx_description
1 polymer ?
#
loop_
_entity_poly.entity_id
_entity_poly.type
_entity_poly.pdbx_seq_one_letter_code
_entity_poly.pdbx_strand_id
1 'polypeptide(L)' 'MAKTMAEIVAKSDAKRGVRAKTYKLPEETIALIEQLSREQDVPQYQIIQQAVELFKQDHS' A
#
# COMPACT_ATOMS: atom_id res chain seq x y z
N MET A 1 -23.80 16.03 -12.88
CA MET A 1 -22.39 16.34 -12.61
C MET A 1 -21.57 15.13 -13.02
N ALA A 2 -20.62 15.29 -13.94
CA ALA A 2 -19.70 14.20 -14.29
C ALA A 2 -18.85 13.88 -13.05
N LYS A 3 -18.75 12.60 -12.68
CA LYS A 3 -17.91 12.19 -11.55
C LYS A 3 -16.47 12.53 -11.86
N THR A 4 -15.77 13.07 -10.88
CA THR A 4 -14.33 13.28 -10.99
C THR A 4 -13.62 11.94 -11.14
N MET A 5 -12.47 11.92 -11.81
CA MET A 5 -11.67 10.69 -11.96
C MET A 5 -11.34 10.07 -10.59
N ALA A 6 -11.10 10.91 -9.57
CA ALA A 6 -10.87 10.48 -8.19
C ALA A 6 -12.06 9.69 -7.60
N GLU A 7 -13.30 10.15 -7.82
CA GLU A 7 -14.50 9.45 -7.35
C GLU A 7 -14.73 8.12 -8.08
N ILE A 8 -14.34 8.04 -9.35
CA ILE A 8 -14.42 6.81 -10.15
C ILE A 8 -13.41 5.78 -9.62
N VAL A 9 -12.16 6.19 -9.38
CA VAL A 9 -11.11 5.33 -8.82
C VAL A 9 -11.49 4.87 -7.41
N ALA A 10 -11.92 5.79 -6.53
CA ALA A 10 -12.35 5.44 -5.17
C ALA A 10 -13.51 4.43 -5.16
N LYS A 11 -14.48 4.54 -6.08
CA LYS A 11 -15.58 3.57 -6.20
C LYS A 11 -15.10 2.21 -6.72
N SER A 12 -14.11 2.20 -7.62
CA SER A 12 -13.49 0.97 -8.12
C SER A 12 -12.70 0.27 -7.01
N ASP A 13 -11.89 1.01 -6.26
CA ASP A 13 -11.09 0.52 -5.15
C ASP A 13 -11.99 -0.05 -4.03
N ALA A 14 -13.07 0.67 -3.69
CA ALA A 14 -14.06 0.21 -2.71
C ALA A 14 -14.71 -1.12 -3.11
N LYS A 15 -15.00 -1.34 -4.40
CA LYS A 15 -15.51 -2.63 -4.89
C LYS A 15 -14.50 -3.77 -4.72
N ARG A 16 -13.21 -3.46 -4.77
CA ARG A 16 -12.09 -4.40 -4.56
C ARG A 16 -11.70 -4.51 -3.07
N GLY A 17 -12.40 -3.81 -2.17
CA GLY A 17 -12.09 -3.78 -0.74
C GLY A 17 -10.81 -3.02 -0.38
N VAL A 18 -10.26 -2.22 -1.29
CA VAL A 18 -9.03 -1.46 -1.08
C VAL A 18 -9.33 0.04 -1.00
N ARG A 19 -8.44 0.80 -0.36
CA ARG A 19 -8.51 2.26 -0.31
C ARG A 19 -7.11 2.86 -0.24
N ALA A 20 -6.94 4.04 -0.83
CA ALA A 20 -5.74 4.84 -0.61
C ALA A 20 -5.66 5.27 0.87
N LYS A 21 -4.48 5.15 1.47
CA LYS A 21 -4.21 5.59 2.83
C LYS A 21 -2.78 6.10 2.92
N THR A 22 -2.61 7.28 3.49
CA THR A 22 -1.31 7.93 3.67
C THR A 22 -0.88 7.82 5.13
N TYR A 23 0.37 7.45 5.36
CA TYR A 23 1.01 7.39 6.67
C TYR A 23 2.31 8.20 6.64
N LYS A 24 2.70 8.75 7.79
CA LYS A 24 4.03 9.32 7.97
C LYS A 24 4.97 8.20 8.41
N LEU A 25 6.05 8.00 7.67
CA LEU A 25 7.10 7.02 7.95
C LEU A 25 8.45 7.74 7.98
N PRO A 26 9.45 7.21 8.70
CA PRO A 26 10.82 7.68 8.58
C PRO A 26 11.32 7.57 7.14
N GLU A 27 12.14 8.53 6.70
CA GLU A 27 12.66 8.56 5.32
C GLU A 27 13.46 7.30 4.98
N GLU A 28 14.24 6.79 5.93
CA GLU A 28 15.00 5.54 5.77
C GLU A 28 14.09 4.33 5.52
N THR A 29 12.94 4.27 6.21
CA THR A 29 11.95 3.21 6.00
C THR A 29 11.30 3.32 4.62
N ILE A 30 11.03 4.54 4.15
CA ILE A 30 10.49 4.78 2.80
C ILE A 30 11.51 4.31 1.76
N ALA A 31 12.78 4.72 1.89
CA ALA A 31 13.85 4.30 1.00
C ALA A 31 14.00 2.77 0.94
N LEU A 32 13.90 2.10 2.10
CA LEU A 32 13.95 0.64 2.17
C LEU A 32 12.75 0.00 1.44
N ILE A 33 11.53 0.50 1.63
CA ILE A 33 10.33 0.00 0.92
C ILE A 33 10.50 0.16 -0.59
N GLU A 34 11.02 1.30 -1.05
CA GLU A 34 11.28 1.54 -2.47
C GLU A 34 12.36 0.64 -3.04
N GLN A 35 13.42 0.36 -2.28
CA GLN A 35 14.48 -0.55 -2.69
C GLN A 35 13.93 -1.98 -2.81
N LEU A 36 13.23 -2.48 -1.79
CA LEU A 36 12.64 -3.83 -1.80
C LEU A 36 11.62 -4.00 -2.92
N SER A 37 10.80 -2.97 -3.17
CA SER A 37 9.85 -2.96 -4.29
C SER A 37 10.55 -3.14 -5.64
N ARG A 38 11.70 -2.48 -5.84
CA ARG A 38 12.50 -2.61 -7.07
C ARG A 38 13.20 -3.95 -7.16
N GLU A 39 13.80 -4.42 -6.07
CA GLU A 39 14.55 -5.69 -6.04
C GLU A 39 13.65 -6.91 -6.28
N GLN A 40 12.43 -6.87 -5.77
CA GLN A 40 11.47 -7.98 -5.88
C GLN A 40 10.51 -7.85 -7.06
N ASP A 41 10.58 -6.75 -7.83
CA ASP A 41 9.65 -6.42 -8.91
C ASP A 41 8.18 -6.47 -8.48
N VAL A 42 7.87 -5.92 -7.30
CA VAL A 42 6.51 -5.86 -6.74
C VAL A 42 6.15 -4.45 -6.33
N PRO A 43 4.86 -4.06 -6.35
CA PRO A 43 4.43 -2.76 -5.87
C PRO A 43 4.73 -2.55 -4.38
N GLN A 44 5.02 -1.32 -3.98
CA GLN A 44 5.31 -0.95 -2.58
C GLN A 44 4.20 -1.36 -1.60
N TYR A 45 2.93 -1.28 -1.99
CA TYR A 45 1.83 -1.71 -1.12
C TYR A 45 1.91 -3.21 -0.77
N GLN A 46 2.46 -4.02 -1.66
CA GLN A 46 2.63 -5.46 -1.46
C GLN A 46 3.75 -5.74 -0.46
N ILE A 47 4.83 -4.94 -0.48
CA ILE A 47 5.88 -4.97 0.56
C ILE A 47 5.28 -4.65 1.94
N ILE A 48 4.47 -3.59 2.01
CA ILE A 48 3.80 -3.19 3.26
C ILE A 48 2.84 -4.27 3.74
N GLN A 49 2.05 -4.87 2.84
CA GLN A 49 1.12 -5.95 3.18
C GLN A 49 1.84 -7.18 3.74
N GLN A 50 2.96 -7.58 3.13
CA GLN A 50 3.80 -8.68 3.63
C GLN A 50 4.37 -8.38 5.02
N ALA A 51 4.87 -7.16 5.24
CA ALA A 51 5.39 -6.75 6.54
C ALA A 51 4.33 -6.83 7.66
N VAL A 52 3.08 -6.44 7.36
CA VAL A 52 1.96 -6.54 8.31
C VAL A 52 1.61 -8.01 8.61
N GLU A 53 1.63 -8.88 7.60
CA GLU A 53 1.34 -10.31 7.78
C GLU A 53 2.42 -10.99 8.63
N LEU A 54 3.69 -10.69 8.39
CA LEU A 54 4.81 -11.17 9.21
C LEU A 54 4.69 -10.68 10.67
N PHE A 55 4.38 -9.39 10.86
CA PHE A 55 4.17 -8.84 12.20
C PHE A 55 3.03 -9.55 12.95
N LYS A 56 1.95 -9.92 12.25
CA LYS A 56 0.84 -10.70 12.83
C LYS A 56 1.29 -12.10 13.26
N GLN A 57 2.12 -12.77 12.45
CA GLN A 57 2.62 -14.12 12.75
C GLN A 57 3.54 -14.13 13.98
N ASP A 58 4.40 -13.13 14.14
CA ASP A 58 5.31 -13.03 15.29
C ASP A 58 4.59 -12.74 16.63
N HIS A 59 3.33 -12.30 16.58
CA HIS A 59 2.54 -11.91 17.75
C HIS A 59 1.26 -12.74 17.94
N SER A 60 1.12 -13.89 17.26
CA SER A 60 0.01 -14.86 17.42
C SER A 60 0.47 -16.12 18.13
#